data_AF-A0A438M5L3-F1
#
_entry.id   AF-A0A438M5L3-F1
#
_cell.length_a   1.000
_cell.length_b   1.000
_cell.length_c   1.000
_cell.angle_alpha   90.00
_cell.angle_beta   90.00
_cell.angle_gamma   90.00
#
_symmetry.space_group_name_H-M   'P 1'
#
loop_
_entity.id
_entity.type
_entity.pdbx_description
1 polymer ?
#
loop_
_entity_poly.entity_id
_entity_poly.type
_entity_poly.pdbx_seq_one_letter_code
_entity_poly.pdbx_strand_id
1 'polypeptide(L)'
;MSASVAAGALTRGPAGSRESVAVGAKDDVRISEYGGPDDYVGSGLSHWDGRSWKQVPTSSPYGDHDWVSRVAATGGGEVWAVIHSQGVATVTRRDGSGWATTPLPPAPGSSRARLPSFARRRLYGMAARAHDDAWLVTQGGSVRSGSCEVPDRGMVARWDGTAWTWLDLPLTESWLPAVRADRVGGVWIAANASRGQSYVLNLRDIFPVPGTTRLWALARRVDGTLLIYELA
;
A
#
# COMPACT_ATOMS: atom_id res chain seq x y z
N MET A 1 -44.00 -9.42 -4.58
CA MET A 1 -43.09 -9.90 -5.65
C MET A 1 -41.67 -9.62 -5.22
N SER A 2 -40.98 -10.62 -4.68
CA SER A 2 -39.61 -10.51 -4.20
C SER A 2 -38.67 -10.90 -5.34
N ALA A 3 -37.92 -9.95 -5.89
CA ALA A 3 -36.92 -10.22 -6.90
C ALA A 3 -35.66 -10.77 -6.23
N SER A 4 -35.50 -12.09 -6.26
CA SER A 4 -34.23 -12.76 -6.02
C SER A 4 -33.31 -12.42 -7.19
N VAL A 5 -32.26 -11.63 -6.93
CA VAL A 5 -31.14 -11.50 -7.87
C VAL A 5 -30.35 -12.79 -7.77
N ALA A 6 -30.44 -13.61 -8.81
CA ALA A 6 -29.57 -14.77 -8.96
C ALA A 6 -28.13 -14.28 -8.97
N ALA A 7 -27.38 -14.58 -7.90
CA ALA A 7 -25.94 -14.53 -7.92
C ALA A 7 -25.49 -15.49 -9.01
N GLY A 8 -25.14 -14.96 -10.19
CA GLY A 8 -24.47 -15.72 -11.23
C GLY A 8 -23.28 -16.38 -10.57
N ALA A 9 -23.27 -17.72 -10.58
CA ALA A 9 -22.27 -18.52 -9.91
C ALA A 9 -20.89 -18.00 -10.32
N LEU A 10 -20.17 -17.42 -9.36
CA LEU A 10 -18.72 -17.32 -9.46
C LEU A 10 -18.27 -18.76 -9.61
N THR A 11 -17.92 -19.18 -10.82
CA THR A 11 -17.12 -20.39 -11.01
C THR A 11 -15.92 -20.18 -10.11
N ARG A 12 -15.84 -20.99 -9.06
CA ARG A 12 -14.78 -20.98 -8.07
C ARG A 12 -13.48 -20.98 -8.86
N GLY A 13 -12.84 -19.81 -8.98
CA GLY A 13 -11.49 -19.73 -9.51
C GLY A 13 -10.64 -20.72 -8.72
N PRO A 14 -9.67 -21.41 -9.35
CA PRO A 14 -8.79 -22.32 -8.62
C PRO A 14 -8.29 -21.60 -7.37
N ALA A 15 -8.28 -22.30 -6.24
CA ALA A 15 -8.02 -21.73 -4.92
C ALA A 15 -6.69 -20.94 -4.94
N GLY A 16 -6.80 -19.63 -5.15
CA GLY A 16 -5.70 -18.68 -5.22
C GLY A 16 -5.90 -17.64 -4.14
N SER A 17 -4.84 -17.32 -3.41
CA SER A 17 -4.87 -16.28 -2.38
C SER A 17 -5.28 -14.94 -2.99
N ARG A 18 -6.37 -14.36 -2.49
CA ARG A 18 -6.68 -12.94 -2.70
C ARG A 18 -5.82 -12.14 -1.74
N GLU A 19 -4.99 -11.26 -2.27
CA GLU A 19 -3.94 -10.63 -1.44
C GLU A 19 -4.29 -9.21 -0.99
N SER A 20 -5.09 -8.50 -1.78
CA SER A 20 -5.44 -7.11 -1.48
C SER A 20 -6.75 -6.70 -2.12
N VAL A 21 -7.46 -5.79 -1.45
CA VAL A 21 -8.70 -5.17 -1.93
C VAL A 21 -8.60 -3.65 -1.76
N ALA A 22 -9.05 -2.91 -2.77
CA ALA A 22 -9.19 -1.47 -2.75
C ALA A 22 -10.59 -1.05 -3.18
N VAL A 23 -11.15 -0.04 -2.53
CA VAL A 23 -12.45 0.54 -2.87
C VAL A 23 -12.22 2.00 -3.22
N GLY A 24 -12.39 2.35 -4.49
CA GLY A 24 -12.27 3.74 -4.97
C GLY A 24 -13.61 4.47 -4.88
N ALA A 25 -14.70 3.79 -5.24
CA ALA A 25 -16.06 4.31 -5.23
C ALA A 25 -17.07 3.19 -4.93
N LYS A 26 -18.34 3.56 -4.76
CA LYS A 26 -19.46 2.61 -4.54
C LYS A 26 -19.47 1.49 -5.60
N ASP A 27 -19.11 1.83 -6.82
CA ASP A 27 -19.13 0.96 -8.00
C ASP A 27 -17.72 0.84 -8.62
N ASP A 28 -16.67 1.04 -7.82
CA ASP A 28 -15.28 0.76 -8.21
C ASP A 28 -14.55 0.06 -7.07
N VAL A 29 -14.48 -1.28 -7.17
CA VAL A 29 -13.70 -2.14 -6.25
C VAL A 29 -12.65 -2.90 -7.03
N ARG A 30 -11.41 -2.93 -6.55
CA ARG A 30 -10.28 -3.64 -7.13
C ARG A 30 -9.82 -4.76 -6.21
N ILE A 31 -9.49 -5.91 -6.79
CA ILE A 31 -8.86 -7.04 -6.06
C ILE A 31 -7.65 -7.55 -6.82
N SER A 32 -6.55 -7.81 -6.10
CA SER A 32 -5.44 -8.57 -6.65
C SER A 32 -5.64 -10.06 -6.40
N GLU A 33 -5.35 -10.85 -7.42
CA GLU A 33 -5.55 -12.29 -7.44
C GLU A 33 -4.22 -12.97 -7.75
N TYR A 34 -3.85 -13.97 -6.95
CA TYR A 34 -2.73 -14.88 -7.23
C TYR A 34 -3.27 -16.16 -7.89
N GLY A 35 -2.70 -16.57 -9.01
CA GLY A 35 -3.18 -17.73 -9.77
C GLY A 35 -2.55 -19.05 -9.31
N GLY A 36 -3.39 -20.03 -8.95
CA GLY A 36 -3.05 -21.47 -9.00
C GLY A 36 -2.19 -22.05 -7.86
N PRO A 37 -2.17 -23.40 -7.73
CA PRO A 37 -1.39 -24.13 -6.73
C PRO A 37 0.12 -24.19 -7.03
N ASP A 38 0.55 -23.81 -8.23
CA ASP A 38 1.94 -23.74 -8.66
C ASP A 38 2.31 -22.27 -8.86
N ASP A 39 3.46 -21.84 -8.32
CA ASP A 39 3.96 -20.45 -8.24
C ASP A 39 4.11 -19.68 -9.60
N TYR A 40 3.60 -20.24 -10.71
CA TYR A 40 3.87 -19.85 -12.11
C TYR A 40 2.70 -19.21 -12.86
N VAL A 41 1.52 -19.04 -12.25
CA VAL A 41 0.39 -18.36 -12.92
C VAL A 41 0.35 -16.90 -12.49
N GLY A 42 0.58 -16.01 -13.46
CA GLY A 42 0.65 -14.56 -13.25
C GLY A 42 -0.54 -13.98 -12.46
N SER A 43 -0.27 -12.91 -11.71
CA SER A 43 -1.28 -12.23 -10.90
C SER A 43 -2.21 -11.35 -11.74
N GLY A 44 -3.50 -11.39 -11.43
CA GLY A 44 -4.55 -10.60 -12.08
C GLY A 44 -5.05 -9.44 -11.22
N LEU A 45 -5.63 -8.42 -11.87
CA LEU A 45 -6.39 -7.36 -11.22
C LEU A 45 -7.82 -7.37 -11.74
N SER A 46 -8.78 -7.60 -10.85
CA SER A 46 -10.21 -7.57 -11.18
C SER A 46 -10.87 -6.29 -10.66
N HIS A 47 -11.84 -5.76 -11.40
CA HIS A 47 -12.59 -4.54 -11.10
C HIS A 47 -14.09 -4.81 -11.10
N TRP A 48 -14.79 -4.43 -10.03
CA TRP A 48 -16.25 -4.40 -9.96
C TRP A 48 -16.78 -3.04 -10.41
N ASP A 49 -17.62 -3.02 -11.45
CA ASP A 49 -18.15 -1.78 -12.05
C ASP A 49 -19.58 -1.40 -11.58
N GLY A 50 -20.03 -1.97 -10.46
CA GLY A 50 -21.40 -1.83 -9.97
C GLY A 50 -22.35 -2.92 -10.47
N ARG A 51 -22.00 -3.67 -11.51
CA ARG A 51 -22.85 -4.72 -12.11
C ARG A 51 -22.14 -6.06 -12.26
N SER A 52 -20.89 -6.07 -12.68
CA SER A 52 -20.11 -7.29 -12.86
C SER A 52 -18.62 -7.08 -12.58
N TRP A 53 -17.94 -8.17 -12.24
CA TRP A 53 -16.49 -8.20 -12.20
C TRP A 53 -15.94 -8.24 -13.62
N LYS A 54 -14.97 -7.37 -13.90
CA LYS A 54 -14.23 -7.28 -15.16
C LYS A 54 -12.75 -7.42 -14.85
N GLN A 55 -12.07 -8.27 -15.63
CA GLN A 55 -10.62 -8.27 -15.62
C GLN A 55 -10.14 -6.89 -16.10
N VAL A 56 -9.29 -6.24 -15.31
CA VAL A 56 -8.62 -5.03 -15.77
C VAL A 56 -7.61 -5.49 -16.80
N PRO A 57 -7.67 -5.01 -18.06
CA PRO A 57 -6.70 -5.40 -19.07
C PRO A 57 -5.30 -5.10 -18.54
N THR A 58 -4.63 -6.16 -18.14
CA THR A 58 -3.23 -6.20 -17.80
C THR A 58 -2.50 -6.28 -19.14
N SER A 59 -2.54 -5.21 -19.94
CA SER A 59 -1.34 -4.80 -20.68
C SER A 59 -0.31 -4.33 -19.63
N SER A 60 -0.03 -5.25 -18.73
CA SER A 60 0.83 -5.14 -17.60
C SER A 60 2.20 -5.38 -18.20
N PRO A 61 3.18 -4.50 -17.98
CA PRO A 61 4.56 -4.70 -18.44
C PRO A 61 5.25 -5.98 -17.92
N TYR A 62 4.51 -6.87 -17.26
CA TYR A 62 4.96 -7.75 -16.21
C TYR A 62 4.47 -9.16 -16.54
N GLY A 63 5.37 -10.01 -17.04
CA GLY A 63 5.09 -11.34 -17.60
C GLY A 63 4.73 -12.38 -16.54
N ASP A 64 4.85 -13.67 -16.90
CA ASP A 64 4.29 -14.82 -16.16
C ASP A 64 4.77 -15.00 -14.70
N HIS A 65 5.79 -14.27 -14.24
CA HIS A 65 6.39 -14.41 -12.91
C HIS A 65 6.12 -13.23 -11.95
N ASP A 66 5.24 -12.31 -12.36
CA ASP A 66 5.04 -11.05 -11.63
C ASP A 66 3.72 -11.10 -10.82
N TRP A 67 3.74 -10.53 -9.61
CA TRP A 67 2.58 -10.56 -8.72
C TRP A 67 2.23 -9.23 -8.05
N VAL A 68 0.93 -8.97 -7.87
CA VAL A 68 0.40 -7.74 -7.29
C VAL A 68 0.12 -7.94 -5.79
N SER A 69 1.00 -7.40 -4.96
CA SER A 69 0.91 -7.60 -3.51
C SER A 69 -0.08 -6.67 -2.84
N ARG A 70 -0.22 -5.43 -3.33
CA ARG A 70 -1.13 -4.42 -2.76
C ARG A 70 -1.77 -3.57 -3.84
N VAL A 71 -2.99 -3.12 -3.57
CA VAL A 71 -3.72 -2.16 -4.40
C VAL A 71 -4.32 -1.03 -3.57
N ALA A 72 -4.41 0.15 -4.17
CA ALA A 72 -5.23 1.27 -3.71
C ALA A 72 -5.93 1.90 -4.91
N ALA A 73 -7.12 2.47 -4.71
CA ALA A 73 -7.90 3.08 -5.78
C ALA A 73 -8.45 4.41 -5.29
N THR A 74 -8.50 5.39 -6.20
CA THR A 74 -9.15 6.68 -5.95
C THR A 74 -10.59 6.65 -6.45
N GLY A 75 -11.42 7.59 -6.00
CA GLY A 75 -12.77 7.76 -6.55
C GLY A 75 -12.81 8.19 -8.02
N GLY A 76 -11.68 8.67 -8.58
CA GLY A 76 -11.54 9.05 -9.98
C GLY A 76 -11.18 7.89 -10.92
N GLY A 77 -11.12 6.65 -10.42
CA GLY A 77 -10.80 5.46 -11.22
C GLY A 77 -9.31 5.19 -11.41
N GLU A 78 -8.44 6.04 -10.85
CA GLU A 78 -7.01 5.80 -10.78
C GLU A 78 -6.69 4.68 -9.78
N VAL A 79 -5.77 3.79 -10.16
CA VAL A 79 -5.34 2.64 -9.36
C VAL A 79 -3.85 2.68 -9.13
N TRP A 80 -3.45 2.38 -7.90
CA TRP A 80 -2.07 2.18 -7.48
C TRP A 80 -1.85 0.72 -7.11
N ALA A 81 -0.68 0.19 -7.45
CA ALA A 81 -0.30 -1.19 -7.16
C ALA A 81 1.15 -1.31 -6.73
N VAL A 82 1.43 -2.21 -5.79
CA VAL A 82 2.79 -2.74 -5.57
C VAL A 82 2.92 -4.02 -6.37
N ILE A 83 3.88 -4.05 -7.29
CA ILE A 83 4.13 -5.17 -8.18
C ILE A 83 5.51 -5.74 -7.91
N HIS A 84 5.59 -7.04 -7.74
CA HIS A 84 6.84 -7.77 -7.64
C HIS A 84 7.18 -8.37 -8.98
N SER A 85 8.30 -7.97 -9.58
CA SER A 85 8.80 -8.46 -10.85
C SER A 85 10.28 -8.81 -10.75
N GLN A 86 10.64 -10.04 -11.15
CA GLN A 86 12.03 -10.54 -11.12
C GLN A 86 12.76 -10.27 -9.77
N GLY A 87 12.04 -10.40 -8.65
CA GLY A 87 12.58 -10.15 -7.31
C GLY A 87 12.65 -8.67 -6.89
N VAL A 88 12.13 -7.75 -7.69
CA VAL A 88 12.04 -6.32 -7.40
C VAL A 88 10.60 -5.92 -7.13
N ALA A 89 10.37 -5.19 -6.05
CA ALA A 89 9.08 -4.53 -5.81
C ALA A 89 9.08 -3.09 -6.36
N THR A 90 8.07 -2.76 -7.16
CA THR A 90 7.85 -1.42 -7.75
C THR A 90 6.46 -0.90 -7.40
N VAL A 91 6.32 0.42 -7.38
CA VAL A 91 5.01 1.08 -7.30
C VAL A 91 4.58 1.46 -8.72
N THR A 92 3.38 1.06 -9.10
CA THR A 92 2.84 1.30 -10.43
C THR A 92 1.48 1.99 -10.30
N ARG A 93 1.25 3.00 -11.14
CA ARG A 93 0.01 3.75 -11.22
C ARG A 93 -0.69 3.43 -12.54
N ARG A 94 -2.03 3.37 -12.52
CA ARG A 94 -2.88 3.38 -13.71
C ARG A 94 -3.76 4.61 -13.68
N ASP A 95 -3.47 5.56 -14.55
CA ASP A 95 -4.43 6.58 -14.94
C ASP A 95 -5.12 6.14 -16.25
N GLY A 96 -6.15 6.85 -16.72
CA GLY A 96 -6.93 6.45 -17.90
C GLY A 96 -6.13 6.10 -19.17
N SER A 97 -4.84 6.42 -19.24
CA SER A 97 -3.94 6.12 -20.37
C SER A 97 -3.24 4.75 -20.30
N GLY A 98 -3.19 4.09 -19.14
CA GLY A 98 -2.50 2.81 -18.96
C GLY A 98 -1.68 2.72 -17.68
N TRP A 99 -0.93 1.63 -17.52
CA TRP A 99 -0.05 1.41 -16.37
C TRP A 99 1.32 2.07 -16.59
N ALA A 100 1.83 2.76 -15.57
CA ALA A 100 3.16 3.34 -15.55
C ALA A 100 3.84 3.09 -14.21
N THR A 101 5.11 2.65 -14.25
CA THR A 101 5.94 2.54 -13.03
C THR A 101 6.25 3.95 -12.51
N THR A 102 5.97 4.21 -11.24
CA THR A 102 6.36 5.45 -10.56
C THR A 102 7.60 5.18 -9.71
N PRO A 103 8.74 5.82 -9.99
CA PRO A 103 9.97 5.56 -9.24
C PRO A 103 9.85 6.03 -7.79
N LEU A 104 10.46 5.26 -6.89
CA LEU A 104 10.67 5.65 -5.49
C LEU A 104 12.10 6.16 -5.32
N PRO A 105 12.33 7.24 -4.54
CA PRO A 105 13.69 7.59 -4.12
C PRO A 105 14.30 6.46 -3.28
N PRO A 106 15.65 6.42 -3.15
CA PRO A 106 16.30 5.48 -2.25
C PRO A 106 15.68 5.49 -0.86
N ALA A 107 15.33 4.30 -0.38
CA ALA A 107 14.79 4.12 0.96
C ALA A 107 15.82 4.61 2.01
N PRO A 108 15.40 5.27 3.10
CA PRO A 108 16.26 5.55 4.25
C PRO A 108 17.10 4.32 4.66
N GLY A 109 18.43 4.49 4.70
CA GLY A 109 19.36 3.40 5.02
C GLY A 109 19.69 2.45 3.85
N SER A 110 19.26 2.77 2.62
CA SER A 110 19.54 2.01 1.39
C SER A 110 20.10 2.93 0.30
N SER A 111 21.10 2.44 -0.45
CA SER A 111 21.61 3.13 -1.65
C SER A 111 20.80 2.84 -2.92
N ARG A 112 19.78 1.96 -2.85
CA ARG A 112 18.97 1.56 -4.01
C ARG A 112 17.63 2.29 -4.04
N ALA A 113 17.32 2.92 -5.18
CA ALA A 113 16.03 3.55 -5.52
C ALA A 113 14.94 2.51 -5.86
N ARG A 114 14.71 1.55 -4.97
CA ARG A 114 13.71 0.48 -5.12
C ARG A 114 13.13 0.15 -3.74
N LEU A 115 11.92 -0.44 -3.71
CA LEU A 115 11.41 -0.95 -2.44
C LEU A 115 12.35 -2.02 -1.89
N PRO A 116 12.58 -2.06 -0.57
CA PRO A 116 13.32 -3.16 0.04
C PRO A 116 12.66 -4.49 -0.35
N SER A 117 13.31 -5.31 -1.18
CA SER A 117 12.78 -6.59 -1.67
C SER A 117 13.64 -7.77 -1.20
N PHE A 118 13.43 -8.19 0.05
CA PHE A 118 13.97 -9.45 0.54
C PHE A 118 12.91 -10.15 1.39
N ALA A 119 12.70 -11.43 1.07
CA ALA A 119 11.76 -12.38 1.65
C ALA A 119 10.26 -12.10 1.43
N ARG A 120 9.55 -13.19 1.15
CA ARG A 120 8.11 -13.36 0.84
C ARG A 120 7.14 -12.86 1.96
N ARG A 121 7.56 -11.94 2.84
CA ARG A 121 6.88 -11.59 4.10
C ARG A 121 6.88 -10.10 4.47
N ARG A 122 7.30 -9.18 3.60
CA ARG A 122 7.18 -7.75 3.91
C ARG A 122 5.73 -7.28 3.82
N LEU A 123 5.29 -6.59 4.86
CA LEU A 123 3.99 -5.94 4.92
C LEU A 123 4.06 -4.62 4.16
N TYR A 124 3.46 -4.59 2.97
CA TYR A 124 3.12 -3.34 2.32
C TYR A 124 1.70 -2.95 2.70
N GLY A 125 1.41 -1.65 2.71
CA GLY A 125 0.06 -1.12 2.73
C GLY A 125 -0.02 0.08 1.82
N MET A 126 -1.12 0.23 1.10
CA MET A 126 -1.35 1.41 0.26
C MET A 126 -2.70 2.03 0.54
N ALA A 127 -2.75 3.35 0.42
CA ALA A 127 -3.96 4.13 0.45
C ALA A 127 -3.85 5.25 -0.58
N ALA A 128 -4.93 5.52 -1.32
CA ALA A 128 -4.99 6.60 -2.28
C ALA A 128 -6.32 7.33 -2.09
N ARG A 129 -6.26 8.65 -1.97
CA ARG A 129 -7.45 9.50 -1.84
C ARG A 129 -7.75 10.20 -3.16
N ALA A 130 -6.71 10.71 -3.81
CA ALA A 130 -6.78 11.51 -5.01
C ALA A 130 -5.49 11.31 -5.85
N HIS A 131 -5.48 11.88 -7.04
CA HIS A 131 -4.39 11.79 -8.03
C HIS A 131 -3.02 12.29 -7.52
N ASP A 132 -3.06 13.11 -6.48
CA ASP A 132 -1.99 13.87 -5.83
C ASP A 132 -1.84 13.51 -4.34
N ASP A 133 -2.50 12.44 -3.90
CA ASP A 133 -2.51 12.03 -2.51
C ASP A 133 -2.62 10.51 -2.42
N ALA A 134 -1.46 9.86 -2.54
CA ALA A 134 -1.29 8.44 -2.32
C ALA A 134 -0.20 8.18 -1.29
N TRP A 135 -0.34 7.09 -0.56
CA TRP A 135 0.50 6.75 0.58
C TRP A 135 0.87 5.28 0.51
N LEU A 136 2.13 5.02 0.82
CA LEU A 136 2.71 3.71 0.94
C LEU A 136 3.27 3.56 2.35
N VAL A 137 2.90 2.47 3.01
CA VAL A 137 3.57 2.02 4.23
C VAL A 137 4.29 0.73 3.96
N THR A 138 5.48 0.59 4.51
CA THR A 138 6.29 -0.63 4.47
C THR A 138 7.12 -0.72 5.73
N GLN A 139 7.87 -1.80 5.86
CA GLN A 139 8.95 -1.95 6.82
C GLN A 139 10.31 -1.88 6.13
N GLY A 140 11.33 -1.50 6.90
CA GLY A 140 12.73 -1.45 6.48
C GLY A 140 13.41 -2.82 6.45
N GLY A 141 14.71 -2.82 6.72
CA GLY A 141 15.49 -4.04 6.95
C GLY A 141 14.88 -4.88 8.08
N SER A 142 15.28 -6.14 8.19
CA SER A 142 14.92 -6.95 9.35
C SER A 142 16.19 -7.40 10.06
N VAL A 143 16.16 -7.34 11.38
CA VAL A 143 17.19 -7.96 12.21
C VAL A 143 16.61 -9.29 12.69
N ARG A 144 17.31 -10.39 12.42
CA ARG A 144 16.93 -11.70 12.98
C ARG A 144 17.27 -11.71 14.46
N SER A 145 16.28 -11.93 15.32
CA SER A 145 16.48 -12.23 16.74
C SER A 145 15.84 -13.59 17.03
N GLY A 146 16.66 -14.64 16.99
CA GLY A 146 16.17 -16.03 17.09
C GLY A 146 15.24 -16.42 15.93
N SER A 147 14.07 -16.98 16.24
CA SER A 147 13.02 -17.33 15.27
C SER A 147 12.10 -16.15 14.87
N CYS A 148 12.24 -14.99 15.53
CA CYS A 148 11.44 -13.80 15.25
C CYS A 148 12.20 -12.86 14.29
N GLU A 149 11.54 -12.48 13.20
CA GLU A 149 12.02 -11.44 12.29
C GLU A 149 11.41 -10.10 12.71
N VAL A 150 12.25 -9.18 13.20
CA VAL A 150 11.82 -7.84 13.65
C VAL A 150 12.33 -6.81 12.64
N PRO A 151 11.48 -5.91 12.11
CA PRO A 151 11.92 -4.86 11.23
C PRO A 151 12.83 -3.91 12.01
N ASP A 152 13.77 -3.25 11.34
CA ASP A 152 14.57 -2.19 11.96
C ASP A 152 13.74 -0.92 12.15
N ARG A 153 12.82 -0.64 11.22
CA ARG A 153 11.90 0.50 11.25
C ARG A 153 10.65 0.30 10.40
N GLY A 154 9.57 1.00 10.73
CA GLY A 154 8.48 1.30 9.82
C GLY A 154 8.87 2.44 8.88
N MET A 155 8.33 2.43 7.67
CA MET A 155 8.62 3.43 6.64
C MET A 155 7.33 3.89 5.98
N VAL A 156 7.24 5.19 5.72
CA VAL A 156 6.06 5.81 5.11
C VAL A 156 6.52 6.68 3.95
N ALA A 157 5.90 6.53 2.78
CA ALA A 157 6.09 7.42 1.65
C ALA A 157 4.77 8.06 1.23
N ARG A 158 4.85 9.30 0.76
CA ARG A 158 3.72 10.07 0.20
C ARG A 158 4.00 10.43 -1.25
N TRP A 159 2.98 10.29 -2.08
CA TRP A 159 2.91 10.81 -3.43
C TRP A 159 2.20 12.17 -3.40
N ASP A 160 2.77 13.16 -4.09
CA ASP A 160 2.26 14.54 -4.14
C ASP A 160 1.62 14.93 -5.48
N GLY A 161 1.45 13.97 -6.39
CA GLY A 161 1.02 14.22 -7.77
C GLY A 161 2.13 14.12 -8.79
N THR A 162 3.39 14.26 -8.35
CA THR A 162 4.57 14.28 -9.21
C THR A 162 5.66 13.29 -8.80
N ALA A 163 5.89 13.12 -7.50
CA ALA A 163 6.95 12.26 -6.98
C ALA A 163 6.57 11.61 -5.64
N TRP A 164 7.20 10.47 -5.36
CA TRP A 164 7.16 9.85 -4.03
C TRP A 164 8.25 10.45 -3.14
N THR A 165 7.93 10.75 -1.89
CA THR A 165 8.86 11.20 -0.85
C THR A 165 8.74 10.32 0.39
N TRP A 166 9.87 9.79 0.88
CA TRP A 166 9.93 9.09 2.17
C TRP A 166 9.83 10.13 3.31
N LEU A 167 8.98 9.85 4.29
CA LEU A 167 8.88 10.67 5.50
C LEU A 167 9.84 10.14 6.56
N ASP A 168 10.58 11.07 7.18
CA ASP A 168 11.50 10.74 8.27
C ASP A 168 10.75 10.63 9.61
N LEU A 169 10.11 9.49 9.84
CA LEU A 169 9.37 9.21 11.07
C LEU A 169 10.18 8.27 11.98
N PRO A 170 10.22 8.49 13.30
CA PRO A 170 10.97 7.66 14.24
C PRO A 170 10.21 6.36 14.59
N LEU A 171 9.89 5.56 13.58
CA LEU A 171 9.12 4.31 13.69
C LEU A 171 10.04 3.11 13.93
N THR A 172 10.97 3.23 14.88
CA THR A 172 11.93 2.18 15.21
C THR A 172 11.23 0.87 15.55
N GLU A 173 11.74 -0.23 15.01
CA GLU A 173 11.23 -1.59 15.18
C GLU A 173 9.68 -1.72 15.06
N SER A 174 9.07 -0.97 14.13
CA SER A 174 7.61 -0.92 13.97
C SER A 174 7.12 -1.62 12.70
N TRP A 175 6.18 -2.55 12.83
CA TRP A 175 5.40 -3.08 11.71
C TRP A 175 4.23 -2.16 11.39
N LEU A 176 4.01 -1.88 10.11
CA LEU A 176 2.90 -1.04 9.63
C LEU A 176 1.92 -1.91 8.82
N PRO A 177 1.05 -2.71 9.48
CA PRO A 177 0.20 -3.69 8.81
C PRO A 177 -0.91 -3.08 7.95
N ALA A 178 -1.32 -1.85 8.23
CA ALA A 178 -2.47 -1.24 7.56
C ALA A 178 -2.34 0.28 7.48
N VAL A 179 -2.80 0.81 6.35
CA VAL A 179 -2.99 2.24 6.11
C VAL A 179 -4.35 2.46 5.44
N ARG A 180 -5.01 3.58 5.78
CA ARG A 180 -6.27 4.02 5.19
C ARG A 180 -6.23 5.51 4.93
N ALA A 181 -6.71 5.91 3.76
CA ALA A 181 -6.87 7.32 3.42
C ALA A 181 -7.89 7.96 4.36
N ASP A 182 -7.60 9.17 4.80
CA ASP A 182 -8.56 10.00 5.48
C ASP A 182 -9.48 10.72 4.47
N ARG A 183 -10.74 10.92 4.83
CA ARG A 183 -11.73 11.53 3.92
C ARG A 183 -11.39 12.99 3.58
N VAL A 184 -10.74 13.72 4.48
CA VAL A 184 -10.43 15.14 4.30
C VAL A 184 -8.97 15.42 3.91
N GLY A 185 -8.13 14.38 3.83
CA GLY A 185 -6.72 14.50 3.48
C GLY A 185 -5.81 13.76 4.46
N GLY A 186 -4.80 13.06 3.92
CA GLY A 186 -3.85 12.28 4.72
C GLY A 186 -4.24 10.82 4.96
N VAL A 187 -3.66 10.20 5.99
CA VAL A 187 -3.84 8.78 6.31
C VAL A 187 -3.87 8.44 7.80
N TRP A 188 -4.58 7.36 8.10
CA TRP A 188 -4.49 6.62 9.35
C TRP A 188 -3.63 5.36 9.17
N ILE A 189 -2.66 5.15 10.04
CA ILE A 189 -1.74 4.01 9.98
C ILE A 189 -1.80 3.26 11.30
N ALA A 190 -2.09 1.96 11.25
CA ALA A 190 -1.90 1.08 12.40
C ALA A 190 -0.41 0.72 12.51
N ALA A 191 0.16 0.80 13.70
CA ALA A 191 1.55 0.47 13.96
C ALA A 191 1.68 -0.49 15.15
N ASN A 192 2.43 -1.56 14.95
CA ASN A 192 2.82 -2.48 16.01
C ASN A 192 4.31 -2.26 16.29
N ALA A 193 4.65 -1.70 17.45
CA ALA A 193 6.04 -1.68 17.89
C ALA A 193 6.41 -3.07 18.43
N SER A 194 7.61 -3.55 18.11
CA SER A 194 8.21 -4.73 18.76
C SER A 194 8.38 -4.54 20.27
N ARG A 195 8.67 -3.30 20.67
CA ARG A 195 8.88 -2.89 22.05
C ARG A 195 7.85 -1.82 22.40
N GLY A 196 6.75 -2.24 23.00
CA GLY A 196 5.71 -1.35 23.49
C GLY A 196 4.32 -1.73 22.98
N GLN A 197 3.35 -0.85 23.25
CA GLN A 197 1.98 -1.03 22.79
C GLN A 197 1.84 -0.62 21.32
N SER A 198 0.93 -1.27 20.60
CA SER A 198 0.49 -0.81 19.30
C SER A 198 -0.15 0.58 19.40
N TYR A 199 -0.06 1.36 18.32
CA TYR A 199 -0.56 2.72 18.26
C TYR A 199 -1.10 3.04 16.86
N VAL A 200 -1.79 4.17 16.74
CA VAL A 200 -2.33 4.64 15.46
C VAL A 200 -1.74 6.01 15.14
N LEU A 201 -1.14 6.16 13.96
CA LEU A 201 -0.69 7.45 13.45
C LEU A 201 -1.79 8.08 12.60
N ASN A 202 -1.95 9.41 12.73
CA ASN A 202 -2.85 10.19 11.88
C ASN A 202 -2.03 11.27 11.18
N LEU A 203 -1.65 11.01 9.93
CA LEU A 203 -0.83 11.90 9.13
C LEU A 203 -1.74 12.69 8.18
N ARG A 204 -2.26 13.83 8.62
CA ARG A 204 -3.11 14.71 7.77
C ARG A 204 -2.42 15.99 7.37
N ASP A 205 -1.66 16.51 8.31
CA ASP A 205 -1.18 17.87 8.24
C ASP A 205 0.33 17.87 8.50
N ILE A 206 1.05 17.50 7.46
CA ILE A 206 2.49 17.75 7.41
C ILE A 206 2.65 19.28 7.31
N PHE A 207 2.69 19.95 8.46
CA PHE A 207 2.76 21.41 8.52
C PHE A 207 4.22 21.86 8.41
N PRO A 208 4.54 22.83 7.54
CA PRO A 208 5.83 23.49 7.58
C PRO A 208 5.98 24.22 8.91
N VAL A 209 7.09 24.02 9.59
CA VAL A 209 7.44 24.79 10.79
C VAL A 209 7.84 26.19 10.33
N PRO A 210 7.16 27.26 10.80
CA PRO A 210 7.45 28.62 10.38
C PRO A 210 8.94 28.96 10.50
N GLY A 211 9.52 29.47 9.42
CA GLY A 211 10.94 29.84 9.37
C GLY A 211 11.91 28.67 9.13
N THR A 212 11.42 27.47 8.83
CA THR A 212 12.26 26.31 8.49
C THR A 212 11.65 25.51 7.32
N THR A 213 12.41 24.55 6.79
CA THR A 213 11.90 23.54 5.84
C THR A 213 11.37 22.28 6.53
N ARG A 214 11.33 22.27 7.88
CA ARG A 214 10.96 21.10 8.67
C ARG A 214 9.46 20.90 8.71
N LEU A 215 9.03 19.66 8.90
CA LEU A 215 7.64 19.25 8.87
C LEU A 215 7.29 18.45 10.13
N TRP A 216 6.07 18.54 10.65
CA TRP A 216 5.67 17.81 11.88
C TRP A 216 4.55 16.79 11.60
N ALA A 217 4.53 15.70 12.37
CA ALA A 217 3.52 14.65 12.31
C ALA A 217 2.95 14.32 13.69
N LEU A 218 1.65 14.03 13.75
CA LEU A 218 0.93 13.70 14.98
C LEU A 218 0.58 12.21 15.05
N ALA A 219 0.74 11.59 16.22
CA ALA A 219 0.21 10.26 16.48
C ALA A 219 -0.46 10.17 17.84
N ARG A 220 -1.35 9.19 17.99
CA ARG A 220 -2.02 8.92 19.27
C ARG A 220 -1.85 7.44 19.62
N ARG A 221 -1.36 7.18 20.82
CA ARG A 221 -1.30 5.82 21.38
C ARG A 221 -2.69 5.35 21.77
N VAL A 222 -2.85 4.03 21.88
CA VAL A 222 -4.11 3.39 22.31
C VAL A 222 -4.49 3.84 23.73
N ASP A 223 -3.52 4.13 24.58
CA ASP A 223 -3.72 4.70 25.93
C ASP A 223 -4.18 6.17 25.93
N GLY A 224 -4.30 6.80 24.76
CA GLY A 224 -4.74 8.18 24.60
C GLY A 224 -3.60 9.21 24.54
N THR A 225 -2.36 8.83 24.79
CA THR A 225 -1.18 9.72 24.76
C THR A 225 -0.95 10.29 23.37
N LEU A 226 -0.71 11.60 23.30
CA LEU A 226 -0.36 12.32 22.07
C LEU A 226 1.16 12.31 21.87
N LEU A 227 1.59 11.93 20.67
CA LEU A 227 2.99 11.97 20.25
C LEU A 227 3.12 12.98 19.11
N ILE A 228 4.21 13.73 19.15
CA ILE A 228 4.56 14.71 18.13
C ILE A 228 5.93 14.33 17.58
N TYR A 229 6.03 14.21 16.27
CA TYR A 229 7.24 13.88 15.55
C TYR A 229 7.68 15.07 14.72
N GLU A 230 8.95 15.45 14.86
CA GLU A 230 9.62 16.38 13.95
C GLU A 230 10.25 15.55 12.83
N LEU A 231 9.93 15.89 11.58
CA LEU A 231 10.50 15.33 10.36
C LEU A 231 11.67 16.23 9.94
N ALA A 232 12.84 15.65 9.72
CA ALA A 232 14.06 16.38 9.35
C ALA A 232 14.07 16.83 7.88
#